data_AF-A0A6G6X1U3-F1
#
_entry.id   AF-A0A6G6X1U3-F1
#
_cell.length_a   1.000
_cell.length_b   1.000
_cell.length_c   1.000
_cell.angle_alpha   90.00
_cell.angle_beta   90.00
_cell.angle_gamma   90.00
#
_symmetry.space_group_name_H-M   'P 1'
#
loop_
_entity.id
_entity.type
_entity.pdbx_description
1 polymer ?
#
loop_
_entity_poly.entity_id
_entity_poly.type
_entity_poly.pdbx_seq_one_letter_code
_entity_poly.pdbx_strand_id
1 'polypeptide(L)' 'MSAKTCAACDDEIGANPIKVTIAGKTVEVCCQECARKLNEAQASALRS' A
#
# COMPACT_ATOMS: atom_id res chain seq x y z
N MET A 1 -4.29 15.00 -14.52
CA MET A 1 -3.71 13.65 -14.41
C MET A 1 -4.04 13.13 -13.04
N SER A 2 -4.76 12.02 -12.91
CA SER A 2 -5.00 11.41 -11.60
C SER A 2 -3.71 10.71 -11.18
N ALA A 3 -2.81 11.46 -10.54
CA ALA A 3 -1.62 10.88 -9.93
C ALA A 3 -2.09 9.83 -8.91
N LYS A 4 -1.58 8.61 -9.03
CA LYS A 4 -1.81 7.60 -8.01
C LYS A 4 -1.00 7.99 -6.80
N THR A 5 -1.61 7.94 -5.63
CA THR A 5 -0.94 8.21 -4.36
C THR A 5 -0.67 6.90 -3.64
N CYS A 6 0.43 6.87 -2.89
CA CYS A 6 0.84 5.73 -2.11
C CYS A 6 -0.17 5.47 -0.99
N ALA A 7 -0.77 4.29 -0.95
CA ALA A 7 -1.75 3.97 0.11
C ALA A 7 -1.15 3.93 1.53
N ALA A 8 0.19 4.01 1.66
CA ALA A 8 0.88 4.00 2.95
C ALA A 8 1.35 5.38 3.43
N CYS A 9 1.73 6.28 2.51
CA CYS A 9 2.30 7.58 2.83
C CYS A 9 1.71 8.75 2.03
N ASP A 10 0.71 8.47 1.18
CA ASP A 10 -0.01 9.42 0.34
C ASP A 10 0.86 10.21 -0.68
N ASP A 11 2.15 9.84 -0.83
CA ASP A 11 3.06 10.40 -1.83
C ASP A 11 2.76 9.94 -3.26
N GLU A 12 3.26 10.69 -4.24
CA GLU A 12 3.14 10.36 -5.66
C GLU A 12 3.80 9.00 -5.97
N ILE A 13 3.01 8.10 -6.55
CA ILE A 13 3.49 6.82 -7.06
C ILE A 13 4.03 7.01 -8.48
N GLY A 14 5.27 6.59 -8.70
CA GLY A 14 5.90 6.54 -10.01
C GLY A 14 5.29 5.47 -10.93
N ALA A 15 5.91 5.27 -12.10
CA ALA A 15 5.37 4.40 -13.16
C ALA A 15 5.21 2.91 -12.75
N ASN A 16 5.99 2.43 -11.79
CA ASN A 16 5.95 1.04 -11.33
C ASN A 16 5.54 0.94 -9.84
N PRO A 17 4.25 1.08 -9.53
CA PRO A 17 3.75 0.78 -8.19
C PRO A 17 3.87 -0.70 -7.86
N ILE A 18 4.08 -0.98 -6.58
CA ILE A 18 3.93 -2.33 -6.02
C ILE A 18 2.49 -2.51 -5.60
N LYS A 19 1.87 -3.63 -5.99
CA LYS A 19 0.49 -3.97 -5.64
C LYS A 19 0.46 -4.84 -4.39
N VAL A 20 -0.37 -4.45 -3.43
CA VAL A 20 -0.52 -5.14 -2.14
C VAL A 20 -2.00 -5.36 -1.88
N THR A 21 -2.38 -6.56 -1.44
CA THR A 21 -3.79 -6.86 -1.13
C THR A 21 -4.00 -6.77 0.38
N ILE A 22 -4.80 -5.79 0.80
CA ILE A 22 -5.13 -5.49 2.20
C ILE A 22 -6.63 -5.71 2.39
N ALA A 23 -7.03 -6.61 3.30
CA ALA A 23 -8.44 -6.87 3.61
C ALA A 23 -9.33 -7.13 2.36
N GLY A 24 -8.78 -7.84 1.36
CA GLY A 24 -9.47 -8.14 0.10
C GLY A 24 -9.49 -7.00 -0.93
N LYS A 25 -8.86 -5.85 -0.63
CA LYS A 25 -8.69 -4.74 -1.58
C LYS A 25 -7.23 -4.64 -2.04
N THR A 26 -7.01 -4.58 -3.35
CA THR A 26 -5.67 -4.33 -3.90
C THR A 26 -5.39 -2.84 -3.91
N VAL A 27 -4.33 -2.44 -3.22
CA VAL A 27 -3.82 -1.06 -3.17
C VAL A 27 -2.42 -1.00 -3.77
N GLU A 28 -2.00 0.20 -4.15
CA GLU A 28 -0.71 0.47 -4.80
C GLU A 28 0.19 1.27 -3.84
N VAL A 29 1.49 0.96 -3.83
CA VAL A 29 2.49 1.66 -3.01
C VAL A 29 3.74 2.03 -3.81
N CYS A 30 4.45 3.07 -3.36
CA CYS A 30 5.64 3.60 -4.02
C CYS A 30 6.90 2.75 -3.82
N CYS A 31 6.98 1.95 -2.75
CA CYS A 31 8.16 1.16 -2.41
C CYS A 31 7.83 -0.10 -1.58
N GLN A 32 8.79 -1.03 -1.51
CA GLN A 32 8.64 -2.28 -0.74
C GLN A 32 8.43 -2.04 0.76
N GLU A 33 9.01 -0.97 1.31
CA GLU A 33 8.80 -0.64 2.73
C GLU A 33 7.35 -0.28 3.01
N CYS A 34 6.74 0.55 2.16
CA CYS A 34 5.31 0.86 2.25
C CYS A 34 4.46 -0.40 2.13
N ALA A 35 4.83 -1.32 1.23
CA ALA A 35 4.14 -2.61 1.10
C ALA A 35 4.21 -3.42 2.39
N ARG A 36 5.38 -3.49 3.01
CA ARG A 36 5.61 -4.24 4.25
C ARG A 36 4.83 -3.63 5.41
N LYS A 37 4.88 -2.31 5.58
CA LYS A 37 4.10 -1.58 6.59
C LYS A 37 2.60 -1.85 6.49
N LEU A 38 2.04 -1.81 5.27
CA LEU A 38 0.63 -2.11 5.07
C LEU A 38 0.30 -3.57 5.41
N ASN A 39 1.13 -4.54 5.00
CA ASN A 39 0.94 -5.94 5.38
C ASN A 39 1.02 -6.15 6.90
N GLU A 40 1.97 -5.52 7.58
CA GLU A 40 2.11 -5.60 9.04
C GLU A 40 0.90 -4.99 9.76
N ALA A 41 0.45 -3.81 9.32
CA ALA A 41 -0.75 -3.16 9.84
C ALA A 41 -2.00 -4.03 9.63
N GLN A 42 -2.15 -4.62 8.44
CA GLN A 42 -3.22 -5.56 8.14
C GLN A 42 -3.16 -6.80 9.05
N ALA A 43 -1.99 -7.42 9.17
CA ALA A 43 -1.81 -8.58 10.02
C ALA A 43 -2.10 -8.25 11.51
N SER A 44 -1.86 -7.01 11.94
CA SER A 44 -2.26 -6.54 13.27
C SER A 44 -3.78 -6.37 13.37
N ALA A 45 -4.42 -5.80 12.36
CA ALA A 45 -5.87 -5.57 12.33
C ALA A 45 -6.70 -6.86 12.25
N LEU A 46 -6.16 -7.97 11.70
CA LEU A 46 -6.84 -9.27 11.73
C LEU A 46 -6.75 -9.99 13.08
N ARG A 47 -5.91 -9.53 14.00
CA ARG A 47 -5.71 -10.17 15.32
C ARG A 47 -6.51 -9.51 16.45
N SER A 48 -7.23 -8.43 16.16
CA SER A 48 -8.17 -7.74 17.06
C SER A 48 -9.60 -8.17 16.80
#